data_AF-A0ABD7D9D0-F1
#
_entry.id   AF-A0ABD7D9D0-F1
#
_cell.length_a   1.000
_cell.length_b   1.000
_cell.length_c   1.000
_cell.angle_alpha   90.00
_cell.angle_beta   90.00
_cell.angle_gamma   90.00
#
_symmetry.space_group_name_H-M   'P 1'
#
loop_
_entity.id
_entity.type
_entity.pdbx_description
1 polymer ?
#
loop_
_entity_poly.entity_id
_entity_poly.type
_entity_poly.pdbx_seq_one_letter_code
_entity_poly.pdbx_strand_id
1 'polypeptide(L)'
;MVLNREGPVLVEGPVEVVGDDGTTARSDRFLVAICTCRRSRAYPWCDTSHRRRKPAEPRESRPDGRSRQNQNHDQDQEGEEA
;
A
#
# COMPACT_ATOMS: atom_id res chain seq x y z
N MET A 1 25.26 -14.68 17.43
CA MET A 1 24.29 -14.77 16.32
C MET A 1 23.70 -13.39 16.11
N VAL A 2 23.59 -12.91 14.87
CA VAL A 2 23.01 -11.58 14.54
C VAL A 2 21.80 -11.80 13.65
N LEU A 3 20.68 -11.14 13.96
CA LEU A 3 19.45 -11.19 13.17
C LEU A 3 19.38 -9.96 12.26
N ASN A 4 19.10 -10.16 10.97
CA ASN A 4 18.86 -9.05 10.06
C ASN A 4 17.47 -8.41 10.31
N ARG A 5 17.31 -7.14 9.91
CA ARG A 5 16.05 -6.38 10.08
C ARG A 5 15.24 -6.25 8.79
N GLU A 6 15.55 -7.07 7.80
CA GLU A 6 14.98 -7.00 6.45
C GLU A 6 13.75 -7.91 6.29
N GLY A 7 13.71 -9.03 7.02
CA GLY A 7 12.60 -9.98 7.05
C GLY A 7 12.35 -10.52 8.46
N PRO A 8 11.22 -11.22 8.67
CA PRO A 8 10.93 -11.86 9.95
C PRO A 8 11.82 -13.08 10.20
N VAL A 9 11.94 -13.47 11.46
CA VAL A 9 12.40 -14.82 11.82
C VAL A 9 11.18 -15.74 11.83
N LEU A 10 11.29 -16.89 11.18
CA LEU A 10 10.29 -17.96 11.26
C LEU A 10 10.65 -18.88 12.42
N VAL A 11 9.68 -19.17 13.28
CA VAL A 11 9.82 -20.04 14.45
C VAL A 11 8.70 -21.07 14.43
N GLU A 12 9.03 -22.34 14.59
CA GLU A 12 8.03 -23.40 14.76
C GLU A 12 7.30 -23.19 16.09
N GLY A 13 5.98 -23.30 16.08
CA GLY A 13 5.13 -23.01 17.23
C GLY A 13 4.39 -24.23 17.79
N PRO A 14 3.58 -24.04 18.85
CA PRO A 14 3.16 -22.76 19.41
C PRO A 14 4.28 -21.98 20.10
N VAL A 15 4.18 -20.65 20.10
CA VAL A 15 5.20 -19.76 20.71
C VAL A 15 4.57 -18.77 21.68
N GLU A 16 5.37 -18.38 22.67
CA GLU A 16 5.08 -17.30 23.60
C GLU A 16 6.28 -16.33 23.61
N VAL A 17 6.01 -15.04 23.48
CA VAL A 17 7.02 -13.99 23.31
C VAL A 17 6.82 -12.95 24.40
N VAL A 18 7.86 -12.70 25.19
CA VAL A 18 7.89 -11.66 26.22
C VAL A 18 8.58 -10.41 25.65
N GLY A 19 7.92 -9.26 25.78
CA GLY A 19 8.40 -7.94 25.37
C GLY A 19 9.46 -7.36 26.31
N ASP A 20 10.10 -6.28 25.86
CA ASP A 20 10.99 -5.45 26.69
C ASP A 20 10.24 -4.65 27.77
N ASP A 21 8.93 -4.45 27.57
CA ASP A 21 7.97 -3.91 28.54
C ASP A 21 7.37 -4.98 29.49
N GLY A 22 7.78 -6.25 29.35
CA GLY A 22 7.25 -7.38 30.12
C GLY A 22 5.87 -7.87 29.65
N THR A 23 5.31 -7.34 28.55
CA THR A 23 4.05 -7.87 27.99
C THR A 23 4.27 -9.21 27.32
N THR A 24 3.27 -10.10 27.39
CA THR A 24 3.34 -11.43 26.77
C THR A 24 2.37 -11.54 25.60
N ALA A 25 2.88 -11.97 24.45
CA ALA A 25 2.09 -12.29 23.26
C ALA A 25 2.26 -13.77 22.90
N ARG A 26 1.14 -14.46 22.67
CA ARG A 26 1.09 -15.90 22.36
C ARG A 26 0.56 -16.16 20.96
N SER A 27 1.09 -17.17 20.28
CA SER A 27 0.55 -17.69 19.02
C SER A 27 0.49 -19.21 19.06
N ASP A 28 -0.64 -19.76 18.63
CA ASP A 28 -0.96 -21.19 18.57
C ASP A 28 -0.58 -21.85 17.23
N ARG A 29 -0.06 -21.07 16.28
CA ARG A 29 0.25 -21.53 14.92
C ARG A 29 1.53 -22.36 14.90
N PHE A 30 1.54 -23.41 14.07
CA PHE A 30 2.70 -24.30 13.88
C PHE A 30 3.93 -23.61 13.29
N LEU A 31 3.78 -22.46 12.63
CA LEU A 31 4.88 -21.63 12.16
C LEU A 31 4.51 -20.15 12.32
N VAL A 32 5.39 -19.39 12.96
CA VAL A 32 5.14 -18.00 13.41
C VAL A 32 6.24 -17.07 12.90
N ALA A 33 5.85 -15.94 12.33
CA ALA A 33 6.77 -14.93 11.82
C ALA A 33 6.96 -13.79 12.84
N ILE A 34 8.11 -13.76 13.51
CA ILE A 34 8.47 -12.74 14.51
C ILE A 34 9.12 -11.53 13.83
N CYS A 35 8.70 -10.33 14.22
CA CYS A 35 9.15 -9.05 13.66
C CYS A 35 10.51 -8.61 14.22
N THR A 36 11.54 -8.58 13.37
CA THR A 36 12.87 -8.02 13.68
C THR A 36 12.97 -6.51 13.37
N CYS A 37 12.13 -6.01 12.47
CA CYS A 37 12.24 -4.65 11.93
C CYS A 37 11.60 -3.56 12.80
N ARG A 38 10.85 -3.93 13.87
CA ARG A 38 10.09 -3.03 14.77
C ARG A 38 9.10 -2.07 14.06
N ARG A 39 8.76 -2.31 12.79
CA ARG A 39 7.75 -1.54 12.02
C ARG A 39 6.33 -2.11 12.08
N SER A 40 6.15 -3.30 12.68
CA SER A 40 4.84 -3.95 12.74
C SER A 40 3.89 -3.23 13.68
N ARG A 41 2.63 -3.06 13.25
CA ARG A 41 1.54 -2.57 14.10
C ARG A 41 0.98 -3.64 15.04
N ALA A 42 1.33 -4.90 14.80
CA ALA A 42 0.95 -6.06 15.60
C ALA A 42 2.19 -6.72 16.22
N TYR A 43 3.20 -5.92 16.61
CA TYR A 43 4.40 -6.41 17.28
C TYR A 43 4.02 -7.26 18.51
N PRO A 44 4.64 -8.44 18.74
CA PRO A 44 5.85 -8.97 18.10
C PRO A 44 5.66 -9.67 16.73
N TRP A 45 4.43 -9.80 16.23
CA TRP A 45 4.15 -10.53 14.98
C TRP A 45 4.50 -9.71 13.73
N CYS A 46 4.87 -10.38 12.65
CA CYS A 46 5.17 -9.73 11.37
C CYS A 46 3.90 -9.50 10.53
N ASP A 47 3.53 -8.23 10.34
CA ASP A 47 2.41 -7.75 9.51
C ASP A 47 2.83 -7.38 8.06
N THR A 48 4.00 -7.83 7.62
CA THR A 48 4.71 -7.44 6.38
C THR A 48 5.25 -6.00 6.29
N SER A 49 5.15 -5.17 7.34
CA SER A 49 5.70 -3.80 7.38
C SER A 49 7.24 -3.72 7.28
N HIS A 50 7.94 -4.85 7.21
CA HIS A 50 9.35 -4.90 6.80
C HIS A 50 9.54 -4.45 5.34
N ARG A 51 8.57 -4.71 4.45
CA ARG A 51 8.65 -4.36 3.03
C ARG A 51 8.57 -2.84 2.85
N ARG A 52 9.59 -2.25 2.22
CA ARG A 52 9.57 -0.82 1.86
C ARG A 52 8.41 -0.58 0.90
N ARG A 53 7.44 0.26 1.29
CA ARG A 53 6.48 0.81 0.33
C ARG A 53 7.23 1.82 -0.53
N LYS A 54 7.22 1.64 -1.85
CA LYS A 54 7.54 2.76 -2.76
C LYS A 54 6.52 3.87 -2.47
N PRO A 55 6.90 5.16 -2.49
CA PRO A 55 5.91 6.23 -2.58
C PRO A 55 4.94 5.91 -3.71
N ALA A 56 3.65 6.18 -3.52
CA ALA A 56 2.77 6.24 -4.66
C ALA A 56 3.20 7.45 -5.48
N GLU A 57 3.53 7.24 -6.76
CA GLU A 57 3.74 8.34 -7.71
C GLU A 57 2.56 9.32 -7.58
N PRO A 58 2.79 10.64 -7.57
CA PRO A 58 1.72 11.62 -7.51
C PRO A 58 0.68 11.31 -8.58
N ARG A 59 -0.56 11.04 -8.17
CA ARG A 59 -1.66 10.83 -9.12
C ARG A 59 -1.95 12.18 -9.75
N GLU A 60 -1.43 12.38 -10.95
CA GLU A 60 -1.74 13.55 -11.77
C GLU A 60 -3.26 13.71 -11.87
N SER A 61 -3.73 14.89 -11.50
CA SER A 61 -5.15 15.18 -11.37
C SER A 61 -5.81 15.20 -12.74
N ARG A 62 -6.48 14.09 -13.10
CA ARG A 62 -7.36 14.01 -14.28
C ARG A 62 -8.32 15.21 -14.27
N PRO A 63 -8.32 16.06 -15.31
CA PRO A 63 -9.23 17.20 -15.37
C PRO A 63 -10.67 16.72 -15.50
N ASP A 64 -11.57 17.35 -14.76
CA ASP A 64 -12.99 16.99 -14.72
C ASP A 64 -13.68 17.43 -16.04
N GLY A 65 -13.97 16.46 -16.90
CA GLY A 65 -14.39 16.69 -18.28
C GLY A 65 -15.86 17.09 -18.42
N ARG A 66 -16.23 18.30 -17.98
CA ARG A 66 -17.60 18.83 -18.16
C ARG A 66 -17.68 20.27 -18.67
N SER A 67 -17.32 20.47 -19.93
CA SER A 67 -17.73 21.67 -20.70
C SER A 67 -18.83 21.32 -21.70
N ARG A 68 -20.01 21.92 -21.47
CA ARG A 68 -21.13 21.92 -22.43
C ARG A 68 -20.74 22.78 -23.63
N GLN A 69 -20.56 22.18 -24.81
CA GLN A 69 -20.50 22.93 -26.05
C GLN A 69 -21.92 23.09 -26.61
N ASN A 70 -22.48 24.28 -26.44
CA ASN A 70 -23.66 24.75 -27.15
C ASN A 70 -23.31 26.10 -27.80
N GLN A 71 -22.91 26.07 -29.07
CA GLN A 71 -22.80 27.26 -29.91
C GLN A 71 -23.26 26.90 -31.31
N ASN A 72 -24.44 27.40 -31.69
CA ASN A 72 -24.88 27.47 -33.08
C ASN A 72 -24.32 28.77 -33.68
N HIS A 73 -23.71 28.70 -34.87
CA HIS A 73 -23.70 29.71 -35.94
C HIS A 73 -23.32 28.93 -37.21
N ASP A 74 -24.14 28.88 -38.25
CA ASP A 74 -24.49 29.98 -39.17
C ASP A 74 -23.35 30.25 -40.18
N GLN A 75 -23.60 29.83 -41.42
CA GLN A 75 -22.96 30.34 -42.64
C GLN A 75 -23.69 29.81 -43.88
N ASP A 76 -24.57 30.66 -44.37
CA ASP A 76 -25.06 30.72 -45.75
C ASP A 76 -23.88 30.79 -46.76
N GLN A 77 -23.88 29.94 -47.81
CA GLN A 77 -24.18 30.28 -49.25
C GLN A 77 -22.83 30.47 -50.03
N GLU A 78 -22.63 30.23 -51.34
CA GLU A 78 -23.38 30.44 -52.60
C GLU A 78 -22.82 29.53 -53.74
N GLY A 79 -23.59 29.33 -54.84
CA GLY A 79 -23.17 29.14 -56.27
C GLY A 79 -22.45 27.82 -56.71
N GLU A 80 -22.73 27.11 -57.81
CA GLU A 80 -23.15 27.43 -59.21
C GLU A 80 -22.03 28.10 -60.05
N GLU A 81 -21.64 27.69 -61.27
CA GLU A 81 -22.09 26.69 -62.27
C GLU A 81 -21.21 25.39 -62.29
N ALA A 82 -21.11 24.46 -63.27
CA ALA A 82 -21.70 24.24 -64.62
C ALA A 82 -21.78 22.72 -64.98
#